data_AF-A0A7D9HMC2-F1
#
_entry.id   AF-A0A7D9HMC2-F1
#
_cell.length_a   1.000
_cell.length_b   1.000
_cell.length_c   1.000
_cell.angle_alpha   90.00
_cell.angle_beta   90.00
_cell.angle_gamma   90.00
#
_symmetry.space_group_name_H-M   'P 1'
#
loop_
_entity.id
_entity.type
_entity.pdbx_description
1 polymer ?
#
loop_
_entity_poly.entity_id
_entity_poly.type
_entity_poly.pdbx_seq_one_letter_code
_entity_poly.pdbx_strand_id
1 'polypeptide(L)'
;MAKTNKQSSKSQVMIKVMKWTDKHDLELIKEILTERPFDNPQGSRRIGLVWERIVDNLNSRADIVFNLKDIRAVRDRYNLLAKKYKKKEREEINAVALFESQEEEREKEKTAKDEDRSKQKMPDWSHLKLLEKQQKEKHQETIRSEPRKQLL
;
A
#
# COMPACT_ATOMS: atom_id res chain seq x y z
N MET A 1 15.63 74.86 -30.57
CA MET A 1 14.70 73.71 -30.58
C MET A 1 15.23 72.65 -29.62
N ALA A 2 14.74 72.61 -28.38
CA ALA A 2 15.16 71.63 -27.38
C ALA A 2 14.16 70.46 -27.36
N LYS A 3 14.63 69.25 -27.66
CA LYS A 3 13.83 68.03 -27.59
C LYS A 3 13.87 67.48 -26.17
N THR A 4 12.78 67.62 -25.42
CA THR A 4 12.62 66.99 -24.10
C THR A 4 12.23 65.53 -24.29
N ASN A 5 13.16 64.61 -24.03
CA ASN A 5 12.92 63.18 -23.99
C ASN A 5 12.35 62.81 -22.60
N LYS A 6 11.05 62.55 -22.53
CA LYS A 6 10.36 62.10 -21.32
C LYS A 6 10.58 60.58 -21.17
N GLN A 7 11.64 60.19 -20.47
CA GLN A 7 11.83 58.82 -20.02
C GLN A 7 10.69 58.47 -19.04
N SER A 8 9.73 57.69 -19.55
CA SER A 8 8.66 57.07 -18.76
C SER A 8 9.25 55.87 -18.02
N SER A 9 9.52 56.06 -16.74
CA SER A 9 9.93 55.02 -15.81
C SER A 9 8.77 54.03 -15.60
N LYS A 10 8.68 53.02 -16.47
CA LYS A 10 7.84 51.84 -16.20
C LYS A 10 8.55 51.03 -15.12
N SER A 11 8.15 51.24 -13.86
CA SER A 11 8.45 50.33 -12.76
C SER A 11 7.86 48.97 -13.10
N GLN A 12 8.70 48.10 -13.66
CA GLN A 12 8.37 46.72 -13.95
C GLN A 12 8.17 46.00 -12.62
N VAL A 13 6.94 45.95 -12.13
CA VAL A 13 6.59 45.10 -10.98
C VAL A 13 6.77 43.66 -11.44
N MET A 14 7.86 43.03 -11.00
CA MET A 14 8.07 41.59 -11.18
C MET A 14 6.94 40.85 -10.47
N ILE A 15 5.97 40.32 -11.23
CA ILE A 15 4.92 39.47 -10.65
C ILE A 15 5.60 38.20 -10.14
N LYS A 16 5.81 38.13 -8.83
CA LYS A 16 6.28 36.92 -8.16
C LYS A 16 5.23 35.83 -8.35
N VAL A 17 5.57 34.82 -9.16
CA VAL A 17 4.72 33.63 -9.33
C VAL A 17 4.61 32.92 -7.98
N MET A 18 3.39 32.74 -7.50
CA MET A 18 3.10 32.01 -6.26
C MET A 18 3.59 30.57 -6.39
N LYS A 19 4.28 30.08 -5.38
CA LYS A 19 4.69 28.68 -5.29
C LYS A 19 3.66 27.90 -4.49
N TRP A 20 3.17 26.81 -5.07
CA TRP A 20 2.34 25.84 -4.35
C TRP A 20 3.18 25.17 -3.25
N THR A 21 2.65 25.16 -2.04
CA THR A 21 3.20 24.42 -0.89
C THR A 21 2.14 23.46 -0.37
N ASP A 22 2.52 22.57 0.54
CA ASP A 22 1.59 21.59 1.10
C ASP A 22 0.38 22.26 1.78
N LYS A 23 0.57 23.42 2.43
CA LYS A 23 -0.54 24.20 2.99
C LYS A 23 -1.51 24.68 1.91
N HIS A 24 -1.00 25.15 0.77
CA HIS A 24 -1.84 25.57 -0.36
C HIS A 24 -2.59 24.38 -0.96
N ASP A 25 -1.93 23.22 -1.06
CA ASP A 25 -2.55 22.01 -1.58
C ASP A 25 -3.68 21.53 -0.66
N LEU A 26 -3.49 21.60 0.65
CA LEU A 26 -4.52 21.25 1.63
C LEU A 26 -5.74 22.16 1.51
N GLU A 27 -5.56 23.48 1.46
CA GLU A 27 -6.69 24.40 1.30
C GLU A 27 -7.38 24.24 -0.05
N LEU A 28 -6.62 24.01 -1.13
CA LEU A 28 -7.19 23.65 -2.43
C LEU A 28 -8.10 22.42 -2.35
N ILE A 29 -7.63 21.33 -1.72
CA ILE A 29 -8.40 20.09 -1.61
C ILE A 29 -9.66 20.32 -0.77
N LYS A 30 -9.57 21.04 0.34
CA LYS A 30 -10.73 21.40 1.18
C LYS A 30 -11.77 22.19 0.39
N GLU A 31 -11.33 23.15 -0.41
CA GLU A 31 -12.22 23.97 -1.23
C GLU A 31 -12.93 23.13 -2.30
N ILE A 32 -12.21 22.23 -2.99
CA ILE A 32 -12.79 21.29 -3.95
C ILE A 32 -13.83 20.37 -3.29
N LEU A 33 -13.56 19.88 -2.08
CA LEU A 33 -14.50 19.05 -1.32
C LEU A 33 -15.76 19.82 -0.91
N THR A 34 -15.61 21.12 -0.66
CA THR A 34 -16.71 22.01 -0.25
C THR A 34 -17.60 22.37 -1.44
N GLU A 35 -16.99 22.81 -2.54
CA GLU A 35 -17.69 23.30 -3.74
C GLU A 35 -18.14 22.17 -4.69
N ARG A 36 -17.61 20.96 -4.51
CA ARG A 36 -18.00 19.73 -5.22
C ARG A 36 -18.14 19.91 -6.74
N PRO A 37 -17.08 20.34 -7.44
CA PRO A 37 -17.14 20.58 -8.89
C PRO A 37 -17.51 19.33 -9.70
N PHE A 38 -17.30 18.13 -9.16
CA PHE A 38 -17.57 16.87 -9.86
C PHE A 38 -19.02 16.38 -9.76
N ASP A 39 -19.86 17.03 -8.94
CA ASP A 39 -21.29 16.71 -8.87
C ASP A 39 -22.07 17.27 -10.08
N ASN A 40 -21.43 18.15 -10.85
CA ASN A 40 -22.02 18.74 -12.06
C ASN A 40 -21.67 17.91 -13.30
N PRO A 41 -22.60 17.76 -14.27
CA PRO A 41 -22.32 17.08 -15.53
C PRO A 41 -21.11 17.66 -16.26
N GLN A 42 -20.25 16.76 -16.75
CA GLN A 42 -19.08 17.14 -17.55
C GLN A 42 -19.50 17.96 -18.78
N GLY A 43 -18.76 19.02 -19.08
CA GLY A 43 -19.05 19.92 -20.22
C GLY A 43 -20.15 20.95 -19.98
N SER A 44 -20.85 20.92 -18.84
CA SER A 44 -21.83 21.96 -18.50
C SER A 44 -21.14 23.29 -18.18
N ARG A 45 -21.75 24.43 -18.52
CA ARG A 45 -21.24 25.76 -18.09
C ARG A 45 -21.12 25.86 -16.57
N ARG A 46 -22.01 25.19 -15.83
CA ARG A 46 -22.01 25.17 -14.37
C ARG A 46 -20.69 24.66 -13.78
N ILE A 47 -20.07 23.66 -14.39
CA ILE A 47 -18.78 23.16 -13.88
C ILE A 47 -17.71 24.26 -13.90
N GLY A 48 -17.66 25.08 -14.96
CA GLY A 48 -16.72 26.19 -15.07
C GLY A 48 -16.92 27.23 -13.97
N LEU A 49 -18.18 27.60 -13.70
CA LEU A 49 -18.55 28.54 -12.64
C LEU A 49 -18.14 28.04 -11.24
N VAL A 50 -18.24 26.73 -10.98
CA VAL A 50 -17.77 26.17 -9.71
C VAL A 50 -16.25 26.29 -9.58
N TRP A 51 -15.50 26.02 -10.65
CA TRP A 51 -14.04 26.21 -10.63
C TRP A 51 -13.63 27.68 -10.49
N GLU A 52 -14.37 28.61 -11.10
CA GLU A 52 -14.16 30.05 -10.91
C GLU A 52 -14.38 30.45 -9.46
N ARG A 53 -15.47 29.96 -8.84
CA ARG A 53 -15.74 30.18 -7.41
C ARG A 53 -14.63 29.65 -6.52
N ILE A 54 -14.09 28.47 -6.81
CA ILE A 54 -12.93 27.93 -6.07
C ILE A 54 -11.73 28.88 -6.16
N VAL A 55 -11.45 29.44 -7.35
CA VAL A 55 -10.36 30.44 -7.51
C VAL A 55 -10.61 31.66 -6.65
N ASP A 56 -11.83 32.21 -6.69
CA ASP A 56 -12.21 33.40 -5.94
C ASP A 56 -12.12 33.17 -4.43
N ASN A 57 -12.66 32.05 -3.94
CA ASN A 57 -12.61 31.68 -2.52
C ASN A 57 -11.16 31.53 -2.05
N LEU A 58 -10.31 30.82 -2.81
CA LEU A 58 -8.89 30.65 -2.45
C LEU A 58 -8.14 31.99 -2.44
N ASN A 59 -8.34 32.86 -3.43
CA ASN A 59 -7.73 34.18 -3.46
C ASN A 59 -8.24 35.12 -2.36
N SER A 60 -9.44 34.89 -1.82
CA SER A 60 -10.02 35.68 -0.72
C SER A 60 -9.48 35.33 0.67
N ARG A 61 -8.69 34.25 0.78
CA ARG A 61 -8.15 33.79 2.05
C ARG A 61 -7.11 34.75 2.63
N ALA A 62 -7.27 35.08 3.91
CA ALA A 62 -6.38 35.99 4.63
C ALA A 62 -5.18 35.28 5.29
N ASP A 63 -5.32 33.99 5.57
CA ASP A 63 -4.31 33.15 6.24
C ASP A 63 -3.21 32.66 5.29
N ILE A 64 -3.56 32.42 4.03
CA ILE A 64 -2.66 31.91 3.00
C ILE A 64 -2.92 32.68 1.70
N VAL A 65 -1.88 33.34 1.19
CA VAL A 65 -2.00 34.20 0.00
C VAL A 65 -1.95 33.36 -1.28
N PHE A 66 -3.06 33.31 -1.99
CA PHE A 66 -3.15 32.79 -3.34
C PHE A 66 -3.06 33.93 -4.37
N ASN A 67 -2.29 33.72 -5.44
CA ASN A 67 -2.22 34.62 -6.60
C ASN A 67 -2.69 33.89 -7.87
N LEU A 68 -3.85 33.25 -7.79
CA LEU A 68 -4.41 32.47 -8.89
C LEU A 68 -5.02 33.42 -9.93
N LYS A 69 -4.61 33.27 -11.20
CA LYS A 69 -5.09 34.12 -12.30
C LYS A 69 -6.26 33.53 -13.06
N ASP A 70 -6.36 32.20 -13.12
CA ASP A 70 -7.40 31.51 -13.85
C ASP A 70 -7.70 30.12 -13.24
N ILE A 71 -8.78 29.51 -13.70
CA ILE A 71 -9.20 28.16 -13.31
C ILE A 71 -8.21 27.06 -13.73
N ARG A 72 -7.32 27.33 -14.70
CA ARG A 72 -6.37 26.34 -15.20
C ARG A 72 -5.33 26.04 -14.13
N ALA A 73 -4.81 27.06 -13.45
CA ALA A 73 -3.85 26.89 -12.38
C ALA A 73 -4.34 25.92 -11.29
N VAL A 74 -5.60 26.04 -10.89
CA VAL A 74 -6.26 25.20 -9.88
C VAL A 74 -6.49 23.78 -10.40
N ARG A 75 -7.02 23.64 -11.61
CA ARG A 75 -7.28 22.32 -12.24
C ARG A 75 -6.00 21.53 -12.49
N ASP A 76 -4.96 22.19 -13.00
CA ASP A 76 -3.66 21.56 -13.26
C ASP A 76 -3.02 21.09 -11.96
N ARG A 77 -3.11 21.91 -10.91
CA ARG A 77 -2.62 21.51 -9.59
C ARG A 77 -3.38 20.33 -9.02
N TYR A 78 -4.72 20.36 -9.07
CA TYR A 78 -5.54 19.24 -8.64
C TYR A 78 -5.20 17.95 -9.40
N ASN A 79 -5.10 18.02 -10.72
CA ASN A 79 -4.75 16.87 -11.55
C ASN A 79 -3.38 16.28 -11.19
N LEU A 80 -2.40 17.14 -10.89
CA LEU A 80 -1.09 16.70 -10.41
C LEU A 80 -1.20 15.97 -9.07
N LEU A 81 -1.94 16.53 -8.11
CA LEU A 81 -2.15 15.94 -6.79
C LEU A 81 -2.87 14.60 -6.88
N ALA A 82 -3.95 14.53 -7.66
CA ALA A 82 -4.70 13.30 -7.88
C ALA A 82 -3.84 12.20 -8.53
N LYS A 83 -2.99 12.55 -9.50
CA LYS A 83 -2.04 11.60 -10.12
C LYS A 83 -1.00 11.09 -9.10
N LYS A 84 -0.46 11.99 -8.27
CA LYS A 84 0.49 11.61 -7.21
C LYS A 84 -0.13 10.67 -6.19
N TYR A 85 -1.34 10.98 -5.72
CA TYR A 85 -2.07 10.14 -4.78
C TYR A 85 -2.31 8.74 -5.35
N LYS A 86 -2.88 8.64 -6.55
CA LYS A 86 -3.14 7.35 -7.21
C LYS A 86 -1.87 6.54 -7.46
N LYS A 87 -0.73 7.20 -7.70
CA LYS A 87 0.56 6.52 -7.85
C LYS A 87 1.00 5.92 -6.50
N LYS A 88 0.98 6.73 -5.44
CA LYS A 88 1.34 6.30 -4.09
C LYS A 88 0.46 5.14 -3.61
N GLU A 89 -0.85 5.25 -3.80
CA GLU A 89 -1.83 4.20 -3.45
C GLU A 89 -1.51 2.87 -4.13
N ARG A 90 -1.17 2.87 -5.44
CA ARG A 90 -0.75 1.65 -6.14
C ARG A 90 0.55 1.07 -5.62
N GLU A 91 1.52 1.92 -5.30
CA GLU A 91 2.81 1.49 -4.76
C GLU A 91 2.64 0.86 -3.37
N GLU A 92 1.80 1.45 -2.52
CA GLU A 92 1.47 0.92 -1.20
C GLU A 92 0.73 -0.43 -1.28
N ILE A 93 -0.27 -0.55 -2.16
CA ILE A 93 -0.98 -1.82 -2.39
C ILE A 93 -0.02 -2.91 -2.86
N ASN A 94 0.88 -2.60 -3.80
CA ASN A 94 1.86 -3.55 -4.30
C ASN A 94 2.86 -3.98 -3.21
N ALA A 95 3.28 -3.04 -2.35
CA ALA A 95 4.20 -3.35 -1.26
C ALA A 95 3.55 -4.28 -0.21
N VAL A 96 2.27 -4.05 0.11
CA VAL A 96 1.49 -4.92 1.00
C VAL A 96 1.36 -6.33 0.40
N ALA A 97 0.96 -6.42 -0.87
CA ALA A 97 0.82 -7.72 -1.55
C ALA A 97 2.15 -8.51 -1.60
N LEU A 98 3.28 -7.82 -1.80
CA LEU A 98 4.60 -8.43 -1.76
C LEU A 98 4.95 -8.93 -0.36
N PHE A 99 4.64 -8.15 0.68
CA PHE A 99 4.88 -8.54 2.07
C PHE A 99 4.06 -9.78 2.46
N GLU A 100 2.77 -9.80 2.14
CA GLU A 100 1.88 -10.95 2.39
C GLU A 100 2.41 -12.21 1.70
N SER A 101 2.81 -12.10 0.42
CA SER A 101 3.38 -13.22 -0.33
C SER A 101 4.67 -13.77 0.32
N GLN A 102 5.53 -12.89 0.85
CA GLN A 102 6.77 -13.29 1.56
C GLN A 102 6.49 -13.94 2.91
N GLU A 103 5.40 -13.55 3.59
CA GLU A 103 4.96 -14.19 4.83
C GLU A 103 4.44 -15.61 4.56
N GLU A 104 3.57 -15.76 3.55
CA GLU A 104 3.07 -17.08 3.13
C GLU A 104 4.19 -18.07 2.77
N GLU A 105 5.20 -17.64 2.00
CA GLU A 105 6.33 -18.51 1.65
C GLU A 105 7.15 -18.93 2.88
N ARG A 106 7.33 -18.04 3.86
CA ARG A 106 8.01 -18.39 5.13
C ARG A 106 7.21 -19.39 5.95
N GLU A 107 5.88 -19.31 5.94
CA GLU A 107 5.02 -20.29 6.62
C GLU A 107 5.07 -21.65 5.93
N LYS A 108 4.98 -21.68 4.59
CA LYS A 108 5.14 -22.92 3.81
C LYS A 108 6.49 -23.59 4.11
N GLU A 109 7.57 -22.81 4.15
CA GLU A 109 8.90 -23.34 4.48
C GLU A 109 8.96 -23.97 5.89
N LYS A 110 8.34 -23.33 6.89
CA LYS A 110 8.25 -23.90 8.25
C LYS A 110 7.49 -25.22 8.25
N THR A 111 6.34 -25.27 7.57
CA THR A 111 5.54 -26.51 7.50
C THR A 111 6.28 -27.64 6.79
N ALA A 112 7.00 -27.34 5.70
CA ALA A 112 7.81 -28.33 4.99
C ALA A 112 8.94 -28.88 5.88
N LYS A 113 9.63 -28.00 6.62
CA LYS A 113 10.68 -28.40 7.58
C LYS A 113 10.13 -29.25 8.73
N ASP A 114 8.94 -28.92 9.22
CA ASP A 114 8.28 -29.71 10.27
C ASP A 114 7.84 -31.09 9.76
N GLU A 115 7.34 -31.17 8.52
CA GLU A 115 7.00 -32.43 7.86
C GLU A 115 8.24 -33.31 7.66
N ASP A 116 9.33 -32.75 7.12
CA ASP A 116 10.59 -33.46 6.92
C ASP A 116 11.16 -33.97 8.25
N ARG A 117 11.14 -33.15 9.30
CA ARG A 117 11.55 -33.55 10.65
C ARG A 117 10.67 -34.68 11.19
N SER A 118 9.37 -34.68 10.90
CA SER A 118 8.46 -35.76 11.29
C SER A 118 8.80 -37.07 10.59
N LYS A 119 9.06 -37.04 9.27
CA LYS A 119 9.51 -38.19 8.49
C LYS A 119 10.82 -38.77 9.01
N GLN A 120 11.76 -37.91 9.41
CA GLN A 120 13.07 -38.32 9.92
C GLN A 120 13.03 -38.89 11.34
N LYS A 121 12.03 -38.51 12.15
CA LYS A 121 11.85 -38.98 13.54
C LYS A 121 11.12 -40.31 13.64
N MET A 122 10.48 -40.80 12.59
CA MET A 122 9.89 -42.14 12.58
C MET A 122 11.00 -43.18 12.74
N PRO A 123 11.09 -43.89 13.88
CA PRO A 123 11.93 -45.07 13.96
C PRO A 123 11.44 -46.06 12.89
N ASP A 124 12.32 -46.91 12.33
CA ASP A 124 11.89 -47.98 11.43
C ASP A 124 10.95 -48.95 12.17
N TRP A 125 9.67 -48.59 12.17
CA TRP A 125 8.58 -49.27 12.87
C TRP A 125 8.38 -50.67 12.29
N SER A 126 8.73 -50.83 11.02
CA SER A 126 8.77 -52.10 10.30
C SER A 126 9.81 -53.03 10.92
N HIS A 127 11.03 -52.54 11.14
CA HIS A 127 12.10 -53.30 11.78
C HIS A 127 11.81 -53.57 13.27
N LEU A 128 11.26 -52.60 14.01
CA LEU A 128 10.85 -52.77 15.41
C LEU A 128 9.72 -53.82 15.56
N LYS A 129 8.70 -53.79 14.70
CA LYS A 129 7.64 -54.81 14.66
C LYS A 129 8.20 -56.20 14.39
N LEU A 130 9.17 -56.31 13.48
CA LEU A 130 9.76 -57.58 13.11
C LEU A 130 10.57 -58.18 14.27
N LEU A 131 11.37 -57.37 14.95
CA LEU A 131 12.10 -57.76 16.16
C LEU A 131 11.14 -58.23 17.25
N GLU A 132 10.05 -57.50 17.49
CA GLU A 132 9.06 -57.86 18.51
C GLU A 132 8.34 -59.18 18.18
N LYS A 133 8.01 -59.39 16.90
CA LYS A 133 7.42 -60.67 16.43
C LYS A 133 8.39 -61.84 16.63
N GLN A 134 9.64 -61.68 16.24
CA GLN A 134 10.67 -62.71 16.43
C GLN A 134 10.90 -63.03 17.92
N GLN A 135 10.85 -62.03 18.80
CA GLN A 135 10.95 -62.27 20.25
C GLN A 135 9.75 -63.05 20.78
N LYS A 136 8.53 -62.73 20.34
CA LYS A 136 7.31 -63.46 20.73
C LYS A 136 7.32 -64.91 20.23
N GLU A 137 7.79 -65.15 19.01
CA GLU A 137 7.94 -66.50 18.46
C GLU A 137 8.97 -67.32 19.23
N LYS A 138 10.15 -66.76 19.50
CA LYS A 138 11.19 -67.42 20.33
C LYS A 138 10.69 -67.73 21.74
N HIS A 139 9.94 -66.81 22.37
CA HIS A 139 9.38 -67.03 23.69
C HIS A 139 8.32 -68.14 23.69
N GLN A 140 7.44 -68.19 22.68
CA GLN A 140 6.48 -69.28 22.53
C GLN A 140 7.16 -70.63 22.28
N GLU A 141 8.23 -70.66 21.50
CA GLU A 141 8.95 -71.90 21.21
C GLU A 141 9.71 -72.42 22.44
N THR A 142 10.22 -71.51 23.27
CA THR A 142 10.80 -71.84 24.58
C THR A 142 9.76 -72.48 25.51
N ILE A 143 8.56 -71.88 25.61
CA ILE A 143 7.45 -72.44 26.42
C ILE A 143 6.99 -73.80 25.88
N ARG A 144 6.98 -74.00 24.56
CA ARG A 144 6.59 -75.27 23.92
C ARG A 144 7.62 -76.39 24.10
N SER A 145 8.90 -76.04 24.22
CA SER A 145 9.99 -77.00 24.42
C SER A 145 10.28 -77.32 25.89
N GLU A 146 9.67 -76.60 26.84
CA GLU A 146 9.76 -76.94 28.26
C GLU A 146 9.04 -78.28 28.56
N PRO A 147 9.76 -79.31 29.06
CA PRO A 147 9.13 -80.57 29.41
C PRO A 147 8.19 -80.35 30.60
N ARG A 148 6.90 -80.71 30.44
CA ARG A 148 5.94 -80.75 31.54
C ARG A 148 6.50 -81.65 32.64
N LYS A 149 6.97 -81.05 33.73
CA LYS A 149 7.23 -81.79 34.97
C LYS A 149 5.89 -82.42 35.36
N GLN A 150 5.79 -83.74 35.19
CA GLN A 150 4.66 -84.50 35.68
C GLN A 150 4.68 -84.34 37.21
N LEU A 151 3.62 -83.71 37.74
CA LEU A 151 3.38 -83.64 39.17
C LEU A 151 3.16 -85.06 39.67
N LEU A 152 4.12 -85.54 40.48
CA LEU A 152 3.97 -86.71 41.36
C LEU A 152 2.93 -86.42 42.44
#